data_AF-A0A1H0RKG4-F1
#
_entry.id   AF-A0A1H0RKG4-F1
#
_cell.length_a   1.000
_cell.length_b   1.000
_cell.length_c   1.000
_cell.angle_alpha   90.00
_cell.angle_beta   90.00
_cell.angle_gamma   90.00
#
_symmetry.space_group_name_H-M   'P 1'
#
loop_
_entity.id
_entity.type
_entity.pdbx_description
1 polymer ?
#
loop_
_entity_poly.entity_id
_entity_poly.type
_entity_poly.pdbx_seq_one_letter_code
_entity_poly.pdbx_strand_id
1 'polypeptide(L)'
;MTPVQIVLAVLVVGNIATGWAWLGARDDATTARAELAAKGQELAGVRGAAQACSTAVDELRTLADRRAREAEAARRAAGVRAAAHDRKADAILAAPPAVPGDACASAQHRVDAWLQGRAQP
;
A
#
# COMPACT_ATOMS: atom_id res chain seq x y z
N MET A 1 40.89 -49.66 -54.33
CA MET A 1 39.56 -48.98 -54.32
C MET A 1 39.22 -48.57 -55.74
N THR A 2 37.98 -48.83 -56.17
CA THR A 2 37.51 -48.33 -57.46
C THR A 2 37.10 -46.85 -57.34
N PRO A 3 37.08 -46.09 -58.45
CA PRO A 3 36.66 -44.69 -58.45
C PRO A 3 35.27 -44.48 -57.82
N VAL A 4 34.35 -45.43 -58.06
CA VAL A 4 33.00 -45.42 -57.50
C VAL A 4 33.00 -45.52 -55.97
N GLN A 5 33.87 -46.35 -55.38
CA GLN A 5 33.98 -46.48 -53.93
C GLN A 5 34.49 -45.19 -53.26
N ILE A 6 35.39 -44.47 -53.92
CA ILE A 6 35.90 -43.18 -53.42
C ILE A 6 34.78 -42.14 -53.41
N VAL A 7 34.01 -42.04 -54.50
CA VAL A 7 32.88 -41.11 -54.61
C VAL A 7 31.84 -41.39 -53.52
N LEU A 8 31.52 -42.67 -53.30
CA LEU A 8 30.52 -43.06 -52.32
C LEU A 8 30.98 -42.77 -50.88
N ALA A 9 32.27 -42.99 -50.58
CA ALA A 9 32.85 -42.65 -49.29
C ALA A 9 32.82 -41.13 -49.02
N VAL A 10 33.15 -40.30 -50.02
CA VAL A 10 33.09 -38.84 -49.90
C VAL A 10 31.66 -38.36 -49.63
N LEU A 11 30.67 -38.93 -50.32
CA LEU A 11 29.26 -38.60 -50.10
C LEU A 11 28.80 -38.95 -48.67
N VAL A 12 29.17 -40.12 -48.15
CA VAL A 12 28.82 -40.53 -46.78
C VAL A 12 29.46 -39.60 -45.76
N VAL A 13 30.76 -39.31 -45.88
CA VAL A 13 31.46 -38.39 -44.98
C VAL A 13 30.86 -36.99 -45.05
N GLY A 14 30.52 -36.52 -46.25
CA GLY A 14 29.85 -35.24 -46.45
C GLY A 14 28.51 -35.15 -45.73
N ASN A 15 27.67 -36.18 -45.83
CA ASN A 15 26.38 -36.24 -45.14
C ASN A 15 26.52 -36.31 -43.62
N ILE A 16 27.51 -37.05 -43.13
CA ILE A 16 27.80 -37.10 -41.69
C ILE A 16 28.24 -35.70 -41.20
N ALA A 17 29.20 -35.08 -41.88
CA ALA A 17 29.70 -33.76 -41.50
C ALA A 17 28.60 -32.68 -41.51
N THR A 18 27.73 -32.67 -42.53
CA THR A 18 26.61 -31.72 -42.59
C THR A 18 25.55 -32.01 -41.53
N GLY A 19 25.26 -33.28 -41.24
CA GLY A 19 24.35 -33.67 -40.16
C GLY A 19 24.85 -33.21 -38.79
N TRP A 20 26.15 -33.37 -38.51
CA TRP A 20 26.78 -32.87 -37.27
C TRP A 20 26.73 -31.35 -37.16
N ALA A 21 27.04 -30.63 -38.24
CA ALA A 21 26.97 -29.17 -38.26
C ALA A 21 25.53 -28.67 -38.03
N TRP A 22 24.54 -29.34 -38.62
CA TRP A 22 23.13 -29.00 -38.41
C TRP A 22 22.66 -29.25 -36.98
N LEU A 23 23.08 -30.36 -36.35
CA LEU A 23 22.78 -30.65 -34.95
C LEU A 23 23.35 -29.57 -34.03
N GLY A 24 24.62 -29.18 -34.21
CA GLY A 24 25.22 -28.09 -33.43
C GLY A 24 24.46 -26.78 -33.58
N ALA A 25 24.16 -26.37 -34.83
CA ALA A 25 23.38 -25.16 -35.08
C ALA A 25 21.96 -25.21 -34.48
N ARG A 26 21.33 -26.40 -34.46
CA ARG A 26 20.02 -26.60 -33.85
C ARG A 26 20.08 -26.47 -32.33
N ASP A 27 21.09 -27.04 -31.69
CA ASP A 27 21.25 -27.00 -30.24
C ASP A 27 21.55 -25.57 -29.76
N ASP A 28 22.41 -24.84 -30.47
CA ASP A 28 22.66 -23.42 -30.21
C ASP A 28 21.36 -22.59 -30.33
N ALA A 29 20.60 -22.81 -31.40
CA ALA A 29 19.33 -22.11 -31.61
C ALA A 29 18.26 -22.50 -30.58
N THR A 30 18.30 -23.73 -30.04
CA THR A 30 17.37 -24.17 -28.99
C THR A 30 17.75 -23.54 -27.65
N THR A 31 19.04 -23.51 -27.35
CA THR A 31 19.59 -22.87 -26.14
C THR A 31 19.28 -21.38 -26.12
N ALA A 32 19.55 -20.67 -27.22
CA ALA A 32 19.23 -19.25 -27.35
C ALA A 32 17.73 -18.96 -27.17
N ARG A 33 16.84 -19.80 -27.72
CA ARG A 33 15.38 -19.65 -27.51
C ARG A 33 14.98 -19.89 -26.05
N ALA A 34 15.58 -20.88 -25.39
CA ALA A 34 15.33 -21.17 -23.99
C ALA A 34 15.76 -20.01 -23.09
N GLU A 35 16.92 -19.41 -23.34
CA GLU A 35 17.42 -18.24 -22.61
C GLU A 35 16.50 -17.03 -22.80
N LEU A 36 16.08 -16.75 -24.05
CA LEU A 36 15.13 -15.67 -24.34
C LEU A 36 13.78 -15.89 -23.64
N ALA A 37 13.26 -17.12 -23.64
CA ALA A 37 12.03 -17.45 -22.94
C ALA A 37 12.17 -17.26 -21.42
N ALA A 38 13.28 -17.70 -20.84
CA ALA A 38 13.57 -17.52 -19.42
C ALA A 38 13.63 -16.03 -19.03
N LYS A 39 14.30 -15.21 -19.85
CA LYS A 39 14.36 -13.76 -19.65
C LYS A 39 13.02 -13.07 -19.85
N GLY A 40 12.22 -13.53 -20.81
CA GLY A 40 10.84 -13.08 -21.00
C GLY A 40 9.97 -13.33 -19.76
N GLN A 41 10.11 -14.51 -19.15
CA GLN A 41 9.39 -14.87 -17.94
C GLN A 41 9.85 -14.07 -16.71
N GLU A 42 11.16 -13.83 -16.57
CA GLU A 42 11.72 -12.96 -15.53
C GLU A 42 11.15 -11.53 -15.63
N LEU A 43 11.16 -10.95 -16.83
CA LEU A 43 10.58 -9.62 -17.10
C LEU A 43 9.08 -9.56 -16.83
N ALA A 44 8.33 -10.59 -17.19
CA ALA A 44 6.91 -10.67 -16.89
C ALA A 44 6.66 -10.69 -15.37
N GLY A 45 7.47 -11.44 -14.61
CA GLY A 45 7.42 -11.47 -13.16
C GLY A 45 7.70 -10.09 -12.53
N VAL A 46 8.75 -9.40 -12.97
CA VAL A 46 9.09 -8.04 -12.51
C VAL A 46 7.97 -7.04 -12.80
N ARG A 47 7.41 -7.07 -14.02
CA ARG A 47 6.27 -6.21 -14.39
C ARG A 47 5.03 -6.51 -13.55
N GLY A 48 4.74 -7.78 -13.30
CA GLY A 48 3.63 -8.19 -12.43
C GLY A 48 3.81 -7.67 -11.00
N ALA A 49 5.00 -7.82 -10.43
CA ALA A 49 5.31 -7.30 -9.10
C ALA A 49 5.23 -5.77 -9.02
N ALA A 50 5.75 -5.06 -10.03
CA ALA A 50 5.66 -3.60 -10.10
C ALA A 50 4.19 -3.12 -10.19
N GLN A 51 3.37 -3.80 -11.01
CA GLN A 51 1.95 -3.50 -11.12
C GLN A 51 1.23 -3.73 -9.79
N ALA A 52 1.47 -4.87 -9.12
CA ALA A 52 0.87 -5.17 -7.82
C ALA A 52 1.26 -4.14 -6.75
N CYS A 53 2.52 -3.71 -6.73
CA CYS A 53 2.99 -2.65 -5.85
C CYS A 53 2.26 -1.33 -6.12
N SER A 54 2.17 -0.91 -7.38
CA SER A 54 1.46 0.32 -7.76
C SER A 54 -0.02 0.27 -7.38
N THR A 55 -0.71 -0.86 -7.60
CA THR A 55 -2.11 -1.04 -7.21
C THR A 55 -2.28 -0.94 -5.70
N ALA A 56 -1.44 -1.61 -4.92
CA ALA A 56 -1.51 -1.57 -3.45
C ALA A 56 -1.28 -0.15 -2.90
N VAL A 57 -0.37 0.63 -3.50
CA VAL A 57 -0.15 2.03 -3.13
C VAL A 57 -1.38 2.89 -3.44
N ASP A 58 -2.05 2.66 -4.56
CA ASP A 58 -3.26 3.40 -4.94
C ASP A 58 -4.45 3.07 -4.02
N GLU A 59 -4.59 1.79 -3.63
CA GLU A 59 -5.56 1.36 -2.62
C GLU A 59 -5.29 2.01 -1.25
N LEU A 60 -4.02 2.05 -0.81
CA LEU A 60 -3.62 2.74 0.42
C LEU A 60 -3.95 4.23 0.38
N ARG A 61 -3.71 4.89 -0.75
CA ARG A 61 -4.06 6.30 -0.96
C ARG A 61 -5.57 6.51 -0.84
N THR A 62 -6.36 5.66 -1.48
CA THR A 62 -7.82 5.71 -1.42
C THR A 62 -8.34 5.53 0.01
N LEU A 63 -7.77 4.59 0.77
CA LEU A 63 -8.10 4.37 2.18
C LEU A 63 -7.73 5.59 3.03
N ALA A 64 -6.53 6.16 2.82
CA ALA A 64 -6.07 7.35 3.53
C ALA A 64 -7.00 8.55 3.29
N ASP A 65 -7.40 8.78 2.03
CA ASP A 65 -8.33 9.86 1.67
C ASP A 65 -9.70 9.67 2.34
N ARG A 66 -10.19 8.43 2.43
CA ARG A 66 -11.43 8.12 3.16
C ARG A 66 -11.30 8.45 4.65
N ARG A 67 -10.23 7.97 5.29
CA ARG A 67 -9.97 8.22 6.72
C ARG A 67 -9.76 9.69 7.01
N ALA A 68 -9.14 10.44 6.10
CA ALA A 68 -8.96 11.89 6.23
C ALA A 68 -10.32 12.61 6.27
N ARG A 69 -11.25 12.27 5.37
CA ARG A 69 -12.61 12.84 5.35
C ARG A 69 -13.41 12.50 6.60
N GLU A 70 -13.39 11.24 7.03
CA GLU A 70 -14.06 10.79 8.25
C GLU A 70 -13.50 11.51 9.50
N ALA A 71 -12.17 11.60 9.60
CA ALA A 71 -11.49 12.27 10.69
C ALA A 71 -11.77 13.78 10.71
N GLU A 72 -11.90 14.43 9.55
CA GLU A 72 -12.24 15.86 9.48
C GLU A 72 -13.64 16.14 10.05
N ALA A 73 -14.62 15.31 9.72
CA ALA A 73 -15.96 15.41 10.31
C ALA A 73 -15.91 15.21 11.84
N ALA A 74 -15.18 14.20 12.31
CA ALA A 74 -15.00 13.95 13.74
C ALA A 74 -14.30 15.11 14.47
N ARG A 75 -13.24 15.69 13.86
CA ARG A 75 -12.52 16.85 14.39
C ARG A 75 -13.43 18.08 14.48
N ARG A 76 -14.24 18.35 13.46
CA ARG A 76 -15.24 19.44 13.50
C ARG A 76 -16.25 19.24 14.63
N ALA A 77 -16.82 18.04 14.75
CA ALA A 77 -17.78 17.74 15.81
C ALA A 77 -17.15 17.87 17.21
N ALA A 78 -15.90 17.43 17.38
CA ALA A 78 -15.16 17.61 18.62
C ALA A 78 -14.91 19.10 18.92
N GLY A 79 -14.54 19.90 17.91
CA GLY A 79 -14.36 21.35 18.06
C GLY A 79 -15.65 22.05 18.48
N VAL A 80 -16.80 21.67 17.91
CA VAL A 80 -18.11 22.21 18.33
C VAL A 80 -18.42 21.87 19.79
N ARG A 81 -18.17 20.63 20.22
CA ARG A 81 -18.37 20.22 21.62
C ARG A 81 -17.43 20.98 22.57
N ALA A 82 -16.16 21.12 22.21
CA ALA A 82 -15.19 21.88 22.99
C ALA A 82 -15.66 23.33 23.16
N ALA A 83 -16.01 24.01 22.06
CA ALA A 83 -16.51 25.39 22.12
C ALA A 83 -17.81 25.53 22.95
N ALA A 84 -18.66 24.49 22.98
CA ALA A 84 -19.84 24.49 23.86
C ALA A 84 -19.46 24.36 25.34
N HIS A 85 -18.46 23.54 25.66
CA HIS A 85 -17.92 23.45 27.02
C HIS A 85 -17.24 24.73 27.45
N ASP A 86 -16.47 25.39 26.58
CA ASP A 86 -15.81 26.66 26.86
C ASP A 86 -16.85 27.75 27.20
N ARG A 87 -17.89 27.90 26.36
CA ARG A 87 -19.00 28.83 26.64
C ARG A 87 -19.70 28.55 27.97
N LYS A 88 -19.88 27.28 28.33
CA LYS A 88 -20.47 26.89 29.61
C LYS A 88 -19.54 27.25 30.78
N ALA A 89 -18.24 27.04 30.62
CA ALA A 89 -17.25 27.43 31.63
C ALA A 89 -17.25 28.94 31.84
N ASP A 90 -17.23 29.73 30.76
CA ASP A 90 -17.30 31.19 30.83
C ASP A 90 -18.55 31.67 31.58
N ALA A 91 -19.71 31.06 31.29
CA ALA A 91 -20.96 31.38 31.98
C ALA A 91 -20.90 31.06 33.49
N ILE A 92 -20.27 29.95 33.88
CA ILE A 92 -20.09 29.58 35.30
C ILE A 92 -19.14 30.55 36.01
N LEU A 93 -18.06 30.94 35.34
CA LEU A 93 -17.04 31.83 35.89
C LEU A 93 -17.54 33.28 35.99
N ALA A 94 -18.39 33.73 35.05
CA ALA A 94 -19.00 35.05 35.07
C ALA A 94 -20.17 35.17 36.07
N ALA A 95 -20.68 34.05 36.60
CA ALA A 95 -21.79 34.07 37.53
C ALA A 95 -21.41 34.76 38.85
N PRO A 96 -22.28 35.63 39.39
CA PRO A 96 -22.05 36.28 40.67
C PRO A 96 -21.88 35.24 41.80
N PRO A 97 -21.17 35.60 42.89
CA PRO A 97 -20.99 34.70 44.02
C PRO A 97 -22.35 34.33 44.63
N ALA A 98 -22.57 33.03 44.86
CA ALA A 98 -23.79 32.52 45.49
C ALA A 98 -23.90 32.96 46.96
N VAL A 99 -22.77 33.17 47.63
CA VAL A 99 -22.67 33.65 49.01
C VAL A 99 -21.81 34.92 49.02
N PRO A 100 -22.43 36.11 49.04
CA PRO A 100 -21.69 37.38 49.07
C PRO A 100 -20.73 37.44 50.27
N GLY A 101 -19.46 37.77 50.02
CA GLY A 101 -18.44 37.87 51.06
C GLY A 101 -17.78 36.55 51.46
N ASP A 102 -18.29 35.39 51.01
CA ASP A 102 -17.67 34.07 51.25
C ASP A 102 -17.32 33.39 49.93
N ALA A 103 -16.06 33.53 49.54
CA ALA A 103 -15.53 32.94 48.31
C ALA A 103 -15.46 31.41 48.37
N CYS A 104 -15.17 30.84 49.55
CA CYS A 104 -15.05 29.39 49.73
C CYS A 104 -16.42 28.71 49.62
N ALA A 105 -17.45 29.24 50.31
CA ALA A 105 -18.81 28.74 50.21
C ALA A 105 -19.37 28.90 48.78
N SER A 106 -19.10 30.03 48.13
CA SER A 106 -19.48 30.26 46.73
C SER A 106 -18.79 29.30 45.75
N ALA A 107 -17.53 28.93 45.99
CA ALA A 107 -16.81 27.96 45.18
C ALA A 107 -17.37 26.55 45.38
N GLN A 108 -17.66 26.15 46.62
CA GLN A 108 -18.29 24.87 46.93
C GLN A 108 -19.63 24.73 46.20
N HIS A 109 -20.47 25.77 46.24
CA HIS A 109 -21.77 25.79 45.56
C HIS A 109 -21.66 25.57 44.04
N ARG A 110 -20.61 26.11 43.41
CA ARG A 110 -20.33 25.90 41.98
C ARG A 110 -19.89 24.48 41.66
N VAL A 111 -19.03 23.89 42.49
CA VAL A 111 -18.58 22.49 42.33
C VAL A 111 -19.76 21.54 42.50
N ASP A 112 -20.59 21.74 43.53
CA ASP A 112 -21.76 20.89 43.78
C ASP A 112 -22.75 20.95 42.61
N ALA A 113 -23.05 22.15 42.09
CA ALA A 113 -23.90 22.32 40.92
C ALA A 113 -23.31 21.66 39.66
N TRP A 114 -22.00 21.74 39.47
CA TRP A 114 -21.32 21.08 38.35
C TRP A 114 -21.39 19.55 38.46
N LEU A 115 -21.18 18.99 39.66
CA LEU A 115 -21.26 17.55 39.91
C LEU A 115 -22.67 17.01 39.70
N GLN A 116 -23.71 17.72 40.18
CA GLN A 116 -25.10 17.36 39.93
C GLN A 116 -25.42 17.30 38.43
N GLY A 117 -24.94 18.28 37.67
CA GLY A 117 -25.12 18.33 36.22
C GLY A 117 -24.37 17.24 35.43
N ARG A 118 -23.40 16.53 36.03
CA ARG A 118 -22.71 15.39 35.40
C ARG A 118 -23.46 14.06 35.59
N ALA A 119 -24.36 13.99 36.55
CA ALA A 119 -25.13 12.77 36.85
C ALA A 119 -26.35 12.57 35.93
N GLN A 120 -26.70 13.58 35.11
CA GLN A 120 -27.75 13.48 34.09
C GLN A 120 -27.14 13.07 32.73
N PRO A 121 -27.66 11.99 32.10
CA PRO A 121 -27.13 11.44 30.86
C PRO A 121 -27.32 12.37 29.64
#